data_AF-A0A2P2KW74-F1
#
_entry.id   AF-A0A2P2KW74-F1
#
_cell.length_a   1.000
_cell.length_b   1.000
_cell.length_c   1.000
_cell.angle_alpha   90.00
_cell.angle_beta   90.00
_cell.angle_gamma   90.00
#
_symmetry.space_group_name_H-M   'P 1'
#
loop_
_entity.id
_entity.type
_entity.pdbx_description
1 polymer ?
#
loop_
_entity_poly.entity_id
_entity_poly.type
_entity_poly.pdbx_seq_one_letter_code
_entity_poly.pdbx_strand_id
1 'polypeptide(L)'
;MKLLMLMQLGWIYGSITEDILTGFKMHCRGWRSIYCMPKRPAFKGSAPINLSDRLNQVLRWALGSVEIFFSHHSPIWYGYKEGKLKWLERFAYVNTTVYPFTSLPLLAYCTLPAICLLTDKFIMPLQVFSSLLCSSQSLQRVFLS
;
A
#
# COMPACT_ATOMS: atom_id res chain seq x y z
N MET A 1 22.13 11.33 13.36
CA MET A 1 20.74 11.80 13.19
C MET A 1 19.68 10.72 13.50
N LYS A 2 19.84 9.44 13.09
CA LYS A 2 18.91 8.33 13.44
C LYS A 2 18.73 8.07 14.95
N LEU A 3 19.78 8.25 15.76
CA LEU A 3 19.75 7.96 17.20
C LEU A 3 18.92 8.95 18.04
N LEU A 4 18.94 10.25 17.71
CA LEU A 4 18.18 11.28 18.46
C LEU A 4 16.66 11.16 18.20
N MET A 5 16.28 10.64 17.03
CA MET A 5 14.90 10.35 16.63
C MET A 5 14.27 9.20 17.44
N LEU A 6 15.02 8.12 17.66
CA LEU A 6 14.53 7.00 18.48
C LEU A 6 14.34 7.42 19.94
N MET A 7 15.19 8.32 20.46
CA MET A 7 15.08 8.81 21.84
C MET A 7 13.91 9.79 22.07
N GLN A 8 13.49 10.59 21.07
CA GLN A 8 12.37 11.54 21.22
C GLN A 8 10.98 10.95 20.92
N LEU A 9 10.90 9.89 20.12
CA LEU A 9 9.62 9.28 19.71
C LEU A 9 9.38 7.90 20.33
N GLY A 10 10.44 7.18 20.71
CA GLY A 10 10.37 5.75 21.00
C GLY A 10 10.08 4.93 19.73
N TRP A 11 10.33 3.62 19.79
CA TRP A 11 9.62 2.70 18.91
C TRP A 11 8.15 2.70 19.32
N ILE A 12 7.24 2.87 18.35
CA ILE A 12 5.81 2.76 18.64
C ILE A 12 5.51 1.27 18.71
N TYR A 13 5.60 0.72 19.92
CA TYR A 13 5.30 -0.67 20.21
C TYR A 13 3.81 -0.95 19.99
N GLY A 14 3.50 -1.99 19.21
CA GLY A 14 2.15 -2.55 19.11
C GLY A 14 1.55 -2.63 17.72
N SER A 15 2.34 -2.62 16.64
CA SER A 15 1.83 -2.91 15.28
C SER A 15 2.80 -3.80 14.52
N ILE A 16 2.33 -4.59 13.56
CA ILE A 16 3.21 -5.35 12.65
C ILE A 16 4.02 -4.41 11.73
N THR A 17 3.59 -3.15 11.60
CA THR A 17 4.13 -2.10 10.71
C THR A 17 4.52 -0.83 11.49
N GLU A 18 5.29 -1.01 12.56
CA GLU A 18 5.78 0.10 13.41
C GLU A 18 6.68 1.08 12.65
N ASP A 19 7.35 0.62 11.61
CA ASP A 19 8.24 1.39 10.75
C ASP A 19 7.50 2.49 9.98
N ILE A 20 6.39 2.14 9.33
CA ILE A 20 5.55 3.08 8.59
C ILE A 20 4.90 4.07 9.55
N LEU A 21 4.38 3.59 10.68
CA LEU A 21 3.71 4.42 11.68
C LEU A 21 4.67 5.42 12.33
N THR A 22 5.89 4.98 12.65
CA THR A 22 6.94 5.83 13.21
C THR A 22 7.36 6.91 12.21
N GLY A 23 7.54 6.55 10.94
CA GLY A 23 7.83 7.50 9.86
C GLY A 23 6.73 8.53 9.66
N PHE A 24 5.47 8.10 9.67
CA PHE A 24 4.31 8.98 9.56
C PHE A 24 4.26 10.01 10.71
N LYS A 25 4.45 9.56 11.95
CA LYS A 25 4.47 10.46 13.13
C LYS A 25 5.63 11.45 13.09
N MET A 26 6.78 11.07 12.54
CA MET A 26 7.90 11.98 12.29
C MET A 26 7.52 13.06 11.28
N HIS A 27 6.94 12.68 10.14
CA HIS A 27 6.56 13.64 9.12
C HIS A 27 5.42 14.58 9.58
N CYS A 28 4.48 14.09 10.40
CA CYS A 28 3.48 14.97 11.05
C CYS A 28 4.11 16.06 11.91
N ARG A 29 5.26 15.77 12.56
CA ARG A 29 6.03 16.75 13.33
C ARG A 29 6.88 17.69 12.48
N GLY A 30 6.83 17.58 11.15
CA GLY A 30 7.55 18.43 10.20
C GLY A 30 8.95 17.94 9.83
N TRP A 31 9.31 16.71 10.20
CA TRP A 31 10.57 16.11 9.75
C TRP A 31 10.50 15.78 8.26
N ARG A 32 11.64 15.90 7.56
CA ARG A 32 11.76 15.56 6.13
C ARG A 32 12.64 14.32 5.95
N SER A 33 12.14 13.33 5.23
CA SER A 33 12.94 12.20 4.75
C SER A 33 13.67 12.55 3.45
N ILE A 34 14.85 11.96 3.25
CA ILE A 34 15.65 12.09 2.03
C ILE A 34 15.91 10.69 1.51
N TYR A 35 15.55 10.46 0.25
CA TYR A 35 15.83 9.19 -0.44
C TYR A 35 17.05 9.37 -1.35
N CYS A 36 18.15 8.67 -1.05
CA CYS A 36 19.39 8.73 -1.81
C CYS A 36 19.61 7.40 -2.56
N MET A 37 19.75 7.46 -3.87
CA MET A 37 20.12 6.31 -4.71
C MET A 37 21.59 6.45 -5.18
N PRO A 38 22.57 5.90 -4.45
CA PRO A 38 23.95 5.87 -4.91
C PRO A 38 24.10 4.96 -6.14
N LYS A 39 25.10 5.25 -6.99
CA LYS A 39 25.39 4.47 -8.21
C LYS A 39 25.65 2.98 -7.95
N ARG A 40 26.10 2.63 -6.74
CA ARG A 40 26.28 1.25 -6.28
C ARG A 40 25.31 1.01 -5.12
N PRO A 41 24.60 -0.14 -5.07
CA PRO A 41 23.70 -0.45 -3.97
C PRO A 41 24.50 -0.50 -2.67
N ALA A 42 24.26 0.46 -1.78
CA ALA A 42 24.96 0.55 -0.49
C ALA A 42 24.50 -0.51 0.51
N PHE A 43 23.32 -1.10 0.29
CA PHE A 43 22.75 -2.17 1.10
C PHE A 43 22.38 -3.34 0.19
N LYS A 44 22.92 -4.53 0.50
CA LYS A 44 22.61 -5.77 -0.21
C LYS A 44 22.03 -6.76 0.80
N GLY A 45 20.75 -7.08 0.66
CA GLY A 45 20.08 -8.12 1.43
C GLY A 45 19.79 -9.34 0.58
N SER A 46 19.70 -10.51 1.20
CA SER A 46 19.25 -11.74 0.53
C SER A 46 17.73 -11.73 0.41
N ALA A 47 17.21 -11.94 -0.80
CA ALA A 47 15.77 -12.10 -1.04
C ALA A 47 15.36 -13.57 -0.78
N PRO A 48 14.13 -13.82 -0.29
CA PRO A 48 13.62 -15.18 -0.13
C PRO A 48 13.54 -15.88 -1.49
N ILE A 49 14.07 -17.10 -1.57
CA ILE A 49 14.08 -17.94 -2.79
C ILE A 49 12.75 -18.71 -2.91
N ASN A 50 12.10 -18.99 -1.78
CA ASN A 50 10.85 -19.74 -1.71
C ASN A 50 9.63 -18.84 -1.87
N LEU A 51 8.64 -19.33 -2.63
CA LEU A 51 7.37 -18.63 -2.83
C LEU A 51 6.57 -18.49 -1.53
N SER A 52 6.55 -19.53 -0.69
CA SER A 52 5.80 -19.52 0.58
C SER A 52 6.26 -18.42 1.52
N ASP A 53 7.58 -18.22 1.64
CA ASP A 53 8.16 -17.17 2.48
C ASP A 53 7.83 -15.78 1.94
N ARG A 54 7.81 -15.64 0.61
CA ARG A 54 7.42 -14.40 -0.06
C ARG A 54 5.95 -14.07 0.17
N LEU A 55 5.05 -15.05 0.09
CA LEU A 55 3.62 -14.85 0.34
C LEU A 55 3.36 -14.47 1.80
N ASN A 56 3.98 -15.17 2.75
CA ASN A 56 3.89 -14.82 4.17
C ASN A 56 4.41 -13.41 4.47
N GLN A 57 5.46 -12.96 3.75
CA GLN A 57 5.94 -11.59 3.86
C GLN A 57 4.92 -10.56 3.38
N VAL A 58 4.33 -10.78 2.19
CA VAL A 58 3.29 -9.87 1.65
C VAL A 58 2.04 -9.87 2.53
N LEU A 59 1.65 -11.03 3.06
CA LEU A 59 0.53 -11.13 4.00
C LEU A 59 0.77 -10.29 5.26
N ARG A 60 1.97 -10.33 5.84
CA ARG A 60 2.31 -9.49 7.00
C ARG A 60 2.21 -8.00 6.67
N TRP A 61 2.65 -7.58 5.48
CA TRP A 61 2.51 -6.18 5.04
C TRP A 61 1.05 -5.77 4.86
N ALA A 62 0.24 -6.64 4.27
CA ALA A 62 -1.20 -6.40 4.11
C ALA A 62 -1.91 -6.29 5.47
N LEU A 63 -1.61 -7.20 6.40
CA LEU A 63 -2.18 -7.19 7.75
C LEU A 63 -1.79 -5.91 8.52
N GLY A 64 -0.52 -5.52 8.50
CA GLY A 64 -0.10 -4.27 9.15
C GLY A 64 -0.72 -3.02 8.50
N SER A 65 -0.89 -3.02 7.18
CA SER A 65 -1.58 -1.92 6.49
C SER A 65 -3.05 -1.80 6.91
N VAL A 66 -3.75 -2.93 7.03
CA VAL A 66 -5.15 -2.97 7.53
C VAL A 66 -5.22 -2.57 9.00
N GLU A 67 -4.27 -3.01 9.83
CA GLU A 67 -4.16 -2.61 11.24
C GLU A 67 -4.03 -1.08 11.38
N ILE A 68 -3.13 -0.45 10.62
CA ILE A 68 -2.97 1.02 10.61
C ILE A 68 -4.25 1.71 10.16
N PHE A 69 -4.97 1.15 9.18
CA PHE A 69 -6.23 1.71 8.68
C PHE A 69 -7.30 1.79 9.77
N PHE A 70 -7.48 0.71 10.54
CA PHE A 70 -8.49 0.63 11.61
C PHE A 70 -8.02 1.24 12.94
N SER A 71 -6.72 1.52 13.08
CA SER A 71 -6.17 2.15 14.27
C SER A 71 -6.51 3.64 14.37
N HIS A 72 -6.46 4.18 15.59
CA HIS A 72 -6.61 5.62 15.87
C HIS A 72 -5.53 6.49 15.20
N HIS A 73 -4.44 5.87 14.73
CA HIS A 73 -3.37 6.53 13.98
C HIS A 73 -3.57 6.53 12.46
N SER A 74 -4.80 6.33 11.98
CA SER A 74 -5.09 6.31 10.55
C SER A 74 -4.66 7.62 9.85
N PRO A 75 -3.96 7.55 8.70
CA PRO A 75 -3.54 8.75 7.95
C PRO A 75 -4.69 9.65 7.47
N ILE A 76 -5.90 9.09 7.43
CA ILE A 76 -7.14 9.76 7.01
C ILE A 76 -7.63 10.73 8.09
N TRP A 77 -7.53 10.38 9.37
CA TRP A 77 -8.09 11.20 10.46
C TRP A 77 -7.00 11.85 11.32
N TYR A 78 -5.84 11.22 11.43
CA TYR A 78 -4.74 11.69 12.27
C TYR A 78 -3.92 12.82 11.62
N GLY A 79 -3.38 13.74 12.42
CA GLY A 79 -2.47 14.79 11.96
C GLY A 79 -3.12 15.98 11.24
N TYR A 80 -4.45 16.11 11.22
CA TYR A 80 -5.12 17.32 10.70
C TYR A 80 -4.84 18.57 11.56
N LYS A 81 -4.62 18.37 12.88
CA LYS A 81 -4.37 19.46 13.83
C LYS A 81 -2.98 20.10 13.71
N GLU A 82 -2.00 19.38 13.16
CA GLU A 82 -0.59 19.83 13.17
C GLU A 82 -0.19 20.59 11.90
N GLY A 83 -0.94 20.47 10.78
CA GLY A 83 -0.78 21.29 9.57
C GLY A 83 0.58 21.23 8.84
N LYS A 84 1.55 20.48 9.37
CA LYS A 84 2.95 20.44 8.88
C LYS A 84 3.22 19.38 7.80
N LEU A 85 2.27 18.48 7.57
CA LEU A 85 2.38 17.42 6.56
C LEU A 85 1.85 17.91 5.21
N LYS A 86 2.63 17.73 4.14
CA LYS A 86 2.17 18.09 2.79
C LYS A 86 0.97 17.23 2.38
N TRP A 87 0.02 17.81 1.67
CA TRP A 87 -1.18 17.08 1.24
C TRP A 87 -0.86 15.88 0.33
N LEU A 88 0.07 16.04 -0.61
CA LEU A 88 0.52 14.95 -1.49
C LEU A 88 1.17 13.79 -0.71
N GLU A 89 1.91 14.12 0.34
CA GLU A 89 2.54 13.13 1.21
C GLU A 89 1.50 12.35 2.01
N ARG A 90 0.46 13.04 2.52
CA ARG A 90 -0.69 12.38 3.13
C ARG A 90 -1.39 11.44 2.16
N PHE A 91 -1.59 11.85 0.91
CA PHE A 91 -2.22 11.00 -0.11
C PHE A 91 -1.39 9.73 -0.37
N ALA A 92 -0.05 9.84 -0.43
CA ALA A 92 0.84 8.69 -0.56
C ALA A 92 0.71 7.71 0.62
N TYR A 93 0.59 8.22 1.85
CA TYR A 93 0.35 7.39 3.03
C TYR A 93 -1.01 6.68 2.97
N VAL A 94 -2.08 7.40 2.63
CA VAL A 94 -3.42 6.81 2.48
C VAL A 94 -3.41 5.73 1.40
N ASN A 95 -2.76 5.98 0.25
CA ASN A 95 -2.66 4.99 -0.83
C ASN A 95 -1.96 3.71 -0.37
N THR A 96 -0.90 3.84 0.45
CA THR A 96 -0.18 2.68 1.00
C THR A 96 -1.06 1.87 1.96
N THR A 97 -1.88 2.54 2.76
CA THR A 97 -2.81 1.90 3.71
C THR A 97 -4.01 1.25 3.00
N VAL A 98 -4.50 1.83 1.90
CA VAL A 98 -5.66 1.34 1.14
C VAL A 98 -5.28 0.24 0.14
N TYR A 99 -4.01 0.11 -0.23
CA TYR A 99 -3.48 -0.91 -1.13
C TYR A 99 -4.02 -2.35 -0.90
N PRO A 100 -4.04 -2.93 0.32
CA PRO A 100 -4.59 -4.27 0.51
C PRO A 100 -6.08 -4.39 0.13
N PHE A 101 -6.86 -3.32 0.27
CA PHE A 101 -8.29 -3.33 -0.07
C PHE A 101 -8.54 -3.36 -1.58
N THR A 102 -7.59 -2.95 -2.41
CA THR A 102 -7.74 -3.05 -3.88
C THR A 102 -7.74 -4.49 -4.37
N SER A 103 -7.33 -5.45 -3.54
CA SER A 103 -7.45 -6.88 -3.84
C SER A 103 -8.90 -7.38 -3.87
N LEU A 104 -9.80 -6.81 -3.07
CA LEU A 104 -11.22 -7.19 -3.01
C LEU A 104 -11.98 -6.92 -4.32
N PRO A 105 -11.95 -5.70 -4.90
CA PRO A 105 -12.60 -5.45 -6.19
C PRO A 105 -11.91 -6.20 -7.33
N LEU A 106 -10.60 -6.46 -7.23
CA LEU A 106 -9.90 -7.28 -8.22
C LEU A 106 -10.40 -8.74 -8.20
N LEU A 107 -10.58 -9.33 -7.01
CA LEU A 107 -11.15 -10.67 -6.87
C LEU A 107 -12.57 -10.73 -7.41
N ALA A 108 -13.41 -9.74 -7.08
CA ALA A 108 -14.75 -9.64 -7.64
C ALA A 108 -14.71 -9.52 -9.17
N TYR A 109 -13.83 -8.68 -9.73
CA TYR A 109 -13.64 -8.53 -11.16
C TYR A 109 -13.21 -9.84 -11.86
N CYS A 110 -12.33 -10.61 -11.23
CA CYS A 110 -11.87 -11.89 -11.76
C CYS A 110 -12.93 -13.01 -11.69
N THR A 111 -13.81 -13.00 -10.67
CA THR A 111 -14.86 -14.02 -10.51
C THR A 111 -16.15 -13.69 -11.26
N LEU A 112 -16.41 -12.40 -11.52
CA LEU A 112 -17.54 -11.93 -12.32
C LEU A 112 -17.70 -12.65 -13.67
N PRO A 113 -16.66 -12.79 -14.54
CA PRO A 113 -16.82 -13.50 -15.80
C PRO A 113 -17.12 -14.99 -15.63
N ALA A 114 -16.55 -15.65 -14.61
CA ALA A 114 -16.83 -17.05 -14.34
C ALA A 114 -18.29 -17.27 -13.91
N ILE A 115 -18.84 -16.38 -13.08
CA ILE A 115 -20.25 -16.43 -12.66
C ILE A 115 -21.19 -16.14 -13.84
N CYS A 116 -20.86 -15.17 -14.70
CA CYS A 116 -21.64 -14.86 -15.90
C CYS A 116 -21.70 -16.05 -16.87
N LEU A 117 -20.59 -16.78 -17.03
CA LEU A 117 -20.52 -17.98 -17.87
C LEU A 117 -21.32 -19.16 -17.32
N LEU A 118 -21.37 -19.35 -16.00
CA LEU A 118 -22.08 -20.48 -15.38
C LEU A 118 -23.59 -20.25 -15.23
N THR A 119 -24.01 -18.99 -15.16
CA THR A 119 -25.42 -18.63 -14.88
C THR A 119 -26.18 -18.28 -16.16
N ASP A 120 -25.51 -18.14 -17.31
CA ASP A 120 -26.03 -17.66 -18.61
C ASP A 120 -26.84 -16.35 -18.54
N LYS A 121 -26.78 -15.66 -17.40
CA LYS A 121 -27.40 -14.36 -17.16
C LYS A 121 -26.34 -13.31 -17.40
N PHE A 122 -26.45 -12.66 -18.55
CA PHE A 122 -25.57 -11.56 -18.94
C PHE A 122 -25.89 -10.33 -18.07
N ILE A 123 -25.15 -10.15 -16.98
CA ILE A 123 -25.35 -9.02 -16.04
C ILE A 123 -24.83 -7.68 -16.62
N MET A 124 -23.99 -7.70 -17.65
CA MET A 124 -23.49 -6.50 -18.34
C MET A 124 -23.49 -6.65 -19.86
N PRO A 125 -23.91 -5.64 -20.65
CA PRO A 125 -23.83 -5.71 -22.11
C PRO A 125 -22.38 -5.92 -22.59
N LEU A 126 -22.21 -6.80 -23.60
CA LEU A 126 -20.92 -7.29 -24.13
C LEU A 126 -19.90 -6.18 -24.50
N GLN A 127 -20.39 -4.97 -24.81
CA GLN A 127 -19.58 -3.79 -25.15
C GLN A 127 -18.77 -3.25 -23.97
N VAL A 128 -19.28 -3.36 -22.73
CA VAL A 128 -18.58 -2.90 -21.53
C VAL A 128 -17.48 -3.89 -21.14
N PHE A 129 -17.70 -5.19 -21.36
CA PHE A 129 -16.72 -6.22 -21.05
C PHE A 129 -15.48 -6.15 -21.98
N SER A 130 -15.71 -5.95 -23.30
CA SER A 130 -14.64 -5.78 -24.28
C SER A 130 -13.81 -4.51 -24.05
N SER A 131 -14.47 -3.40 -23.69
CA SER A 131 -13.76 -2.13 -23.39
C SER A 131 -12.98 -2.17 -22.06
N LEU A 132 -13.47 -2.89 -21.04
CA LEU A 132 -12.73 -3.11 -19.78
C LEU A 132 -11.51 -4.04 -19.94
N LEU A 133 -11.61 -5.08 -20.78
CA LEU A 133 -10.45 -5.91 -21.12
C LEU A 133 -9.41 -5.13 -21.95
N CYS A 134 -9.86 -4.32 -22.90
CA CYS A 134 -8.99 -3.48 -23.72
C CYS A 134 -8.26 -2.40 -22.89
N SER A 135 -8.96 -1.78 -21.92
CA SER A 135 -8.39 -0.78 -21.01
C SER A 135 -7.48 -1.39 -19.93
N SER A 136 -7.76 -2.58 -19.42
CA SER A 136 -6.86 -3.26 -18.47
C SER A 136 -5.55 -3.74 -19.13
N GLN A 137 -5.60 -4.23 -20.38
CA GLN A 137 -4.41 -4.60 -21.14
C GLN A 137 -3.53 -3.39 -21.52
N SER A 138 -4.13 -2.21 -21.67
CA SER A 138 -3.37 -0.98 -21.93
C SER A 138 -2.80 -0.38 -20.63
N LEU A 139 -3.50 -0.49 -19.49
CA LEU A 139 -2.97 -0.09 -18.17
C LEU A 139 -1.79 -0.96 -17.70
N GLN A 140 -1.81 -2.28 -17.93
CA GLN A 140 -0.65 -3.14 -17.64
C GLN A 140 0.56 -2.82 -18.52
N ARG A 141 0.34 -2.32 -19.74
CA ARG A 141 1.42 -1.92 -20.66
C ARG A 141 2.10 -0.61 -20.25
N VAL A 142 1.35 0.31 -19.62
CA VAL A 142 1.86 1.59 -19.09
C VAL A 142 2.61 1.40 -17.75
N PHE A 143 2.26 0.39 -16.96
CA PHE A 143 2.97 0.07 -15.71
C PHE A 143 4.27 -0.76 -15.90
N LEU A 144 4.49 -1.34 -17.08
CA LEU A 144 5.67 -2.14 -17.43
C LEU A 144 6.64 -1.45 -18.41
N SER A 145 6.41 -0.17 -18.73
CA SER A 145 7.31 0.70 -19.51
C SER A 145 7.91 1.80 -18.63
#